data_AF-A0AAU1LD50-F1
#
_entry.id   AF-A0AAU1LD50-F1
#
_cell.length_a   1.000
_cell.length_b   1.000
_cell.length_c   1.000
_cell.angle_alpha   90.00
_cell.angle_beta   90.00
_cell.angle_gamma   90.00
#
_symmetry.space_group_name_H-M   'P 1'
#
loop_
_entity.id
_entity.type
_entity.pdbx_description
1 polymer ?
#
loop_
_entity_poly.entity_id
_entity_poly.type
_entity_poly.pdbx_seq_one_letter_code
_entity_poly.pdbx_strand_id
1 'polypeptide(L)'
;MSSATRNLPPSGMCLRAKSRWGHRLTTLLVSTLMSLPLVASAPAAQAAVGIFEYSLVNPSTPIGITTGPEGNMWFTEFGGEKIGRITTAGAISEYPIPTTSGQPEEITAGPDDSLWFTERNSGKIGRISTAGVIAEFPLPSSESGPWGINTGPDGDIWFAETAGRIGRLDLTEADLGVTKSDTGSDPVEVGQSVTYTLTATNNGPQTAEGVTLKDTLPAGLQFASASAGCAASGTTPDVVTCDLGTLTAGSTAIRTITTTATTGGLHTDTAAVAGAVSDPVPANDLVSETTTVDPNTCFGEQPTIIGTPGDDRITGTPARDVILARAGNDTVDGGAGNDLICGGRGADTVTGGPGNDRISGDAGNDILHARPATTP
;
A
#
# COMPACT_ATOMS: atom_id res chain seq x y z
N MET A 1 17.90 49.12 -4.08
CA MET A 1 18.60 49.87 -3.02
C MET A 1 19.07 48.87 -1.97
N SER A 2 20.40 48.84 -1.71
CA SER A 2 21.20 48.18 -0.63
C SER A 2 20.90 46.70 -0.29
N SER A 3 21.76 45.69 -0.50
CA SER A 3 23.21 45.48 -0.27
C SER A 3 23.72 45.86 1.12
N ALA A 4 24.20 44.86 1.88
CA ALA A 4 25.40 44.95 2.72
C ALA A 4 25.84 43.57 3.23
N THR A 5 26.87 43.02 2.58
CA THR A 5 27.84 42.06 3.15
C THR A 5 28.78 42.78 4.13
N ARG A 6 29.24 42.10 5.19
CA ARG A 6 30.45 42.52 5.94
C ARG A 6 31.40 41.35 6.12
N ASN A 7 32.66 41.67 5.89
CA ASN A 7 33.81 40.79 5.85
C ASN A 7 34.94 41.46 6.66
N LEU A 8 35.88 40.63 7.17
CA LEU A 8 37.25 40.93 7.67
C LEU A 8 37.44 41.39 9.13
N PRO A 9 38.65 41.25 9.74
CA PRO A 9 39.89 40.53 9.32
C PRO A 9 40.57 39.65 10.43
N PRO A 10 41.72 38.98 10.14
CA PRO A 10 42.52 38.19 11.08
C PRO A 10 43.85 38.87 11.51
N SER A 11 44.47 38.44 12.62
CA SER A 11 45.86 38.74 13.01
C SER A 11 46.36 37.86 14.18
N GLY A 12 47.61 37.38 14.13
CA GLY A 12 48.37 37.03 15.35
C GLY A 12 49.32 35.81 15.26
N MET A 13 50.61 36.09 15.09
CA MET A 13 51.75 35.15 15.08
C MET A 13 52.23 34.67 16.47
N CYS A 14 53.04 33.61 16.44
CA CYS A 14 54.29 33.38 17.19
C CYS A 14 54.27 32.57 18.50
N LEU A 15 55.06 31.48 18.55
CA LEU A 15 56.26 31.40 19.43
C LEU A 15 57.14 30.19 19.07
N ARG A 16 58.45 30.45 19.04
CA ARG A 16 59.57 29.50 18.91
C ARG A 16 59.93 28.89 20.27
N ALA A 17 60.49 27.68 20.26
CA ALA A 17 61.47 27.27 21.27
C ALA A 17 62.66 26.58 20.60
N LYS A 18 63.85 27.18 20.77
CA LYS A 18 65.17 26.57 20.52
C LYS A 18 65.70 26.08 21.86
N SER A 19 66.42 24.96 21.88
CA SER A 19 67.54 24.81 22.81
C SER A 19 68.70 24.07 22.14
N ARG A 20 69.88 24.69 22.24
CA ARG A 20 71.18 24.16 21.86
C ARG A 20 71.97 24.03 23.15
N TRP A 21 72.65 22.91 23.36
CA TRP A 21 73.86 22.84 24.18
C TRP A 21 74.94 22.18 23.34
N GLY A 22 76.08 22.85 23.24
CA GLY A 22 77.27 22.34 22.59
C GLY A 22 78.45 22.50 23.54
N HIS A 23 79.30 21.47 23.60
CA HIS A 23 80.68 21.61 24.02
C HIS A 23 81.56 20.92 22.99
N ARG A 24 82.53 21.70 22.49
CA ARG A 24 83.58 21.30 21.55
C ARG A 24 84.77 20.77 22.33
N LEU A 25 85.36 19.68 21.83
CA LEU A 25 86.76 19.34 22.06
C LEU A 25 87.40 19.07 20.70
N THR A 26 88.55 19.71 20.49
CA THR A 26 89.28 19.87 19.24
C THR A 26 90.36 18.78 19.15
N THR A 27 90.38 17.97 18.10
CA THR A 27 91.54 17.12 17.75
C THR A 27 91.73 17.04 16.24
N LEU A 28 92.99 17.09 15.82
CA LEU A 28 93.51 17.30 14.46
C LEU A 28 93.50 16.00 13.62
N LEU A 29 93.02 16.13 12.37
CA LEU A 29 93.36 15.47 11.09
C LEU A 29 94.08 14.10 11.05
N VAL A 30 93.47 13.12 10.37
CA VAL A 30 94.08 12.34 9.26
C VAL A 30 92.97 11.99 8.25
N SER A 31 93.14 12.37 6.98
CA SER A 31 92.23 11.98 5.90
C SER A 31 92.54 10.58 5.39
N THR A 32 91.61 9.66 5.52
CA THR A 32 91.55 8.42 4.74
C THR A 32 90.20 8.37 4.05
N LEU A 33 90.19 8.35 2.71
CA LEU A 33 89.02 8.00 1.93
C LEU A 33 88.64 6.56 2.27
N MET A 34 87.62 6.37 3.11
CA MET A 34 86.86 5.13 3.15
C MET A 34 85.67 5.29 2.20
N SER A 35 85.68 4.50 1.14
CA SER A 35 84.50 4.21 0.33
C SER A 35 83.39 3.66 1.23
N LEU A 36 82.38 4.50 1.50
CA LEU A 36 81.11 4.06 2.06
C LEU A 36 80.51 3.03 1.10
N PRO A 37 80.18 1.80 1.54
CA PRO A 37 79.38 0.92 0.72
C PRO A 37 78.05 1.62 0.48
N LEU A 38 77.60 1.63 -0.77
CA LEU A 38 76.23 1.96 -1.13
C LEU A 38 75.34 1.01 -0.32
N VAL A 39 74.70 1.51 0.74
CA VAL A 39 73.62 0.75 1.38
C VAL A 39 72.51 0.73 0.36
N ALA A 40 72.42 -0.37 -0.38
CA ALA A 40 71.21 -0.69 -1.11
C ALA A 40 70.07 -0.59 -0.10
N SER A 41 69.15 0.35 -0.32
CA SER A 41 67.88 0.34 0.39
C SER A 41 67.29 -1.05 0.20
N ALA A 42 67.20 -1.83 1.29
CA ALA A 42 66.47 -3.08 1.26
C ALA A 42 65.09 -2.79 0.64
N PRO A 43 64.59 -3.63 -0.29
CA PRO A 43 63.23 -3.47 -0.76
C PRO A 43 62.35 -3.47 0.50
N ALA A 44 61.47 -2.48 0.64
CA ALA A 44 60.47 -2.50 1.69
C ALA A 44 59.80 -3.87 1.63
N ALA A 45 59.90 -4.66 2.71
CA ALA A 45 59.26 -5.96 2.76
C ALA A 45 57.78 -5.74 2.51
N GLN A 46 57.29 -6.18 1.35
CA GLN A 46 55.86 -6.22 1.06
C GLN A 46 55.24 -6.99 2.22
N ALA A 47 54.35 -6.36 3.00
CA ALA A 47 53.59 -7.08 4.01
C ALA A 47 52.94 -8.28 3.31
N ALA A 48 53.24 -9.49 3.78
CA ALA A 48 52.66 -10.69 3.19
C ALA A 48 51.14 -10.54 3.22
N VAL A 49 50.50 -10.65 2.05
CA VAL A 49 49.04 -10.68 1.96
C VAL A 49 48.58 -11.91 2.74
N GLY A 50 47.85 -11.70 3.84
CA GLY A 50 47.26 -12.79 4.60
C GLY A 50 46.09 -13.38 3.81
N ILE A 51 46.29 -14.53 3.19
CA ILE A 51 45.22 -15.32 2.57
C ILE A 51 44.65 -16.23 3.64
N PHE A 52 43.35 -16.13 3.89
CA PHE A 52 42.63 -16.95 4.86
C PHE A 52 41.54 -17.75 4.13
N GLU A 53 41.46 -19.04 4.45
CA GLU A 53 40.43 -19.95 3.92
C GLU A 53 39.47 -20.33 5.05
N TYR A 54 38.17 -20.35 4.74
CA TYR A 54 37.11 -20.71 5.68
C TYR A 54 36.33 -21.89 5.13
N SER A 55 36.39 -23.03 5.84
CA SER A 55 35.70 -24.26 5.41
C SER A 55 34.22 -24.22 5.80
N LEU A 56 33.36 -24.60 4.86
CA LEU A 56 31.94 -24.84 5.12
C LEU A 56 31.75 -26.17 5.87
N VAL A 57 30.73 -26.24 6.71
CA VAL A 57 30.46 -27.43 7.54
C VAL A 57 29.97 -28.60 6.68
N ASN A 58 29.17 -28.29 5.65
CA ASN A 58 28.71 -29.25 4.66
C ASN A 58 29.40 -28.97 3.31
N PRO A 59 29.93 -29.97 2.60
CA PRO A 59 30.52 -29.75 1.30
C PRO A 59 29.49 -29.19 0.32
N SER A 60 29.76 -27.99 -0.20
CA SER A 60 28.96 -27.34 -1.23
C SER A 60 29.87 -26.57 -2.20
N THR A 61 29.27 -25.96 -3.22
CA THR A 61 29.97 -25.17 -4.22
C THR A 61 29.60 -23.70 -4.04
N PRO A 62 30.35 -22.91 -3.24
CA PRO A 62 30.14 -21.48 -3.16
C PRO A 62 30.50 -20.82 -4.50
N ILE A 63 29.64 -19.94 -5.04
CA ILE A 63 29.85 -19.29 -6.35
C ILE A 63 29.76 -17.77 -6.22
N GLY A 64 28.55 -17.23 -6.08
CA GLY A 64 28.30 -15.81 -5.95
C GLY A 64 28.69 -15.32 -4.56
N ILE A 65 29.24 -14.13 -4.46
CA ILE A 65 29.60 -13.51 -3.17
C ILE A 65 29.43 -11.99 -3.24
N THR A 66 28.87 -11.41 -2.19
CA THR A 66 28.68 -9.96 -2.08
C THR A 66 28.79 -9.50 -0.62
N THR A 67 28.88 -8.19 -0.42
CA THR A 67 28.80 -7.58 0.91
C THR A 67 27.34 -7.29 1.22
N GLY A 68 26.85 -7.73 2.37
CA GLY A 68 25.51 -7.43 2.87
C GLY A 68 25.42 -6.04 3.49
N PRO A 69 24.20 -5.48 3.60
CA PRO A 69 23.97 -4.16 4.19
C PRO A 69 24.41 -4.06 5.65
N GLU A 70 24.51 -5.19 6.36
CA GLU A 70 25.00 -5.25 7.73
C GLU A 70 26.53 -5.38 7.86
N GLY A 71 27.26 -5.36 6.74
CA GLY A 71 28.73 -5.44 6.71
C GLY A 71 29.31 -6.85 6.81
N ASN A 72 28.48 -7.89 6.81
CA ASN A 72 28.92 -9.28 6.64
C ASN A 72 29.06 -9.62 5.15
N MET A 73 29.79 -10.69 4.84
CA MET A 73 29.83 -11.23 3.48
C MET A 73 28.76 -12.31 3.33
N TRP A 74 28.09 -12.33 2.18
CA TRP A 74 27.05 -13.29 1.82
C TRP A 74 27.43 -14.01 0.54
N PHE A 75 27.08 -15.30 0.43
CA PHE A 75 27.42 -16.11 -0.72
C PHE A 75 26.33 -17.13 -1.06
N THR A 76 26.25 -17.53 -2.32
CA THR A 76 25.36 -18.61 -2.78
C THR A 76 26.08 -19.96 -2.70
N GLU A 77 25.35 -21.03 -2.39
CA GLU A 77 25.86 -22.41 -2.42
C GLU A 77 25.12 -23.23 -3.49
N PHE A 78 25.61 -23.18 -4.73
CA PHE A 78 24.94 -23.72 -5.93
C PHE A 78 24.45 -25.17 -5.81
N GLY A 79 25.31 -26.08 -5.34
CA GLY A 79 24.96 -27.49 -5.13
C GLY A 79 24.42 -27.81 -3.74
N GLY A 80 24.44 -26.81 -2.84
CA GLY A 80 24.04 -26.94 -1.45
C GLY A 80 22.60 -26.52 -1.16
N GLU A 81 21.95 -25.86 -2.13
CA GLU A 81 20.60 -25.25 -2.02
C GLU A 81 20.49 -24.33 -0.79
N LYS A 82 21.53 -23.52 -0.58
CA LYS A 82 21.64 -22.62 0.57
C LYS A 82 22.20 -21.25 0.15
N ILE A 83 21.90 -20.26 0.98
CA ILE A 83 22.62 -19.00 1.04
C ILE A 83 23.47 -19.01 2.31
N GLY A 84 24.75 -18.70 2.19
CA GLY A 84 25.67 -18.59 3.30
C GLY A 84 25.93 -17.14 3.69
N ARG A 85 26.25 -16.93 4.98
CA ARG A 85 26.72 -15.67 5.55
C ARG A 85 27.97 -15.92 6.36
N ILE A 86 28.98 -15.08 6.22
CA ILE A 86 30.19 -15.10 7.04
C ILE A 86 30.48 -13.72 7.65
N THR A 87 30.72 -13.68 8.95
CA THR A 87 31.14 -12.46 9.65
C THR A 87 32.60 -12.15 9.37
N THR A 88 33.04 -10.91 9.59
CA THR A 88 34.46 -10.52 9.47
C THR A 88 35.38 -11.23 10.47
N ALA A 89 34.81 -11.84 11.52
CA ALA A 89 35.51 -12.71 12.46
C ALA A 89 35.57 -14.19 12.01
N GLY A 90 34.93 -14.55 10.89
CA GLY A 90 34.94 -15.90 10.32
C GLY A 90 33.81 -16.82 10.78
N ALA A 91 32.78 -16.30 11.46
CA ALA A 91 31.64 -17.13 11.88
C ALA A 91 30.66 -17.31 10.71
N ILE A 92 30.30 -18.56 10.39
CA ILE A 92 29.46 -18.92 9.24
C ILE A 92 28.04 -19.30 9.68
N SER A 93 27.04 -18.87 8.92
CA SER A 93 25.64 -19.30 9.02
C SER A 93 25.14 -19.71 7.63
N GLU A 94 24.38 -20.79 7.52
CA GLU A 94 23.84 -21.31 6.26
C GLU A 94 22.31 -21.34 6.31
N TYR A 95 21.64 -20.89 5.24
CA TYR A 95 20.19 -20.72 5.15
C TYR A 95 19.65 -21.54 3.97
N PRO A 96 18.86 -22.61 4.20
CA PRO A 96 18.29 -23.41 3.12
C PRO A 96 17.25 -22.62 2.34
N ILE A 97 17.35 -22.62 1.00
CA ILE A 97 16.32 -22.03 0.15
C ILE A 97 15.05 -22.94 0.12
N PRO A 98 13.84 -22.38 0.02
CA PRO A 98 12.60 -23.16 -0.02
C PRO A 98 12.50 -24.15 -1.20
N THR A 99 13.00 -23.77 -2.38
CA THR A 99 12.95 -24.60 -3.57
C THR A 99 14.01 -25.69 -3.55
N THR A 100 13.58 -26.95 -3.61
CA THR A 100 14.48 -28.07 -3.91
C THR A 100 14.97 -27.96 -5.35
N SER A 101 16.27 -28.03 -5.59
CA SER A 101 16.91 -27.86 -6.92
C SER A 101 16.87 -26.43 -7.51
N GLY A 102 16.79 -25.40 -6.67
CA GLY A 102 16.78 -24.01 -7.12
C GLY A 102 18.10 -23.56 -7.75
N GLN A 103 19.23 -24.10 -7.28
CA GLN A 103 20.58 -23.75 -7.70
C GLN A 103 20.85 -22.25 -7.62
N PRO A 104 21.04 -21.70 -6.40
CA PRO A 104 21.34 -20.29 -6.23
C PRO A 104 22.71 -19.98 -6.86
N GLU A 105 22.78 -18.99 -7.76
CA GLU A 105 23.98 -18.74 -8.58
C GLU A 105 24.68 -17.41 -8.22
N GLU A 106 24.08 -16.26 -8.52
CA GLU A 106 24.62 -14.94 -8.16
C GLU A 106 23.80 -14.28 -7.05
N ILE A 107 24.42 -13.35 -6.33
CA ILE A 107 23.81 -12.61 -5.22
C ILE A 107 24.27 -11.15 -5.19
N THR A 108 23.34 -10.23 -4.90
CA THR A 108 23.60 -8.81 -4.75
C THR A 108 22.88 -8.23 -3.54
N ALA A 109 23.33 -7.09 -3.03
CA ALA A 109 22.60 -6.33 -2.01
C ALA A 109 21.52 -5.47 -2.67
N GLY A 110 20.28 -5.59 -2.21
CA GLY A 110 19.14 -4.84 -2.69
C GLY A 110 18.95 -3.48 -1.99
N PRO A 111 17.98 -2.68 -2.46
CA PRO A 111 17.64 -1.37 -1.88
C PRO A 111 16.96 -1.46 -0.50
N ASP A 112 16.58 -2.66 -0.06
CA ASP A 112 15.62 -2.94 1.01
C ASP A 112 16.27 -3.69 2.20
N ASP A 113 17.53 -3.36 2.49
CA ASP A 113 18.37 -4.00 3.53
C ASP A 113 18.36 -5.54 3.46
N SER A 114 18.22 -6.09 2.26
CA SER A 114 18.18 -7.52 1.98
C SER A 114 19.11 -7.89 0.84
N LEU A 115 19.35 -9.19 0.67
CA LEU A 115 20.13 -9.73 -0.42
C LEU A 115 19.19 -10.39 -1.42
N TRP A 116 19.50 -10.25 -2.70
CA TRP A 116 18.74 -10.78 -3.82
C TRP A 116 19.62 -11.72 -4.62
N PHE A 117 19.09 -12.89 -4.99
CA PHE A 117 19.85 -13.93 -5.67
C PHE A 117 19.05 -14.58 -6.80
N THR A 118 19.75 -15.19 -7.73
CA THR A 118 19.13 -15.92 -8.86
C THR A 118 19.02 -17.40 -8.54
N GLU A 119 17.86 -17.99 -8.80
CA GLU A 119 17.67 -19.44 -8.79
C GLU A 119 17.54 -19.96 -10.22
N ARG A 120 18.67 -20.44 -10.74
CA ARG A 120 18.84 -20.73 -12.16
C ARG A 120 17.84 -21.78 -12.66
N ASN A 121 17.67 -22.88 -11.96
CA ASN A 121 16.88 -24.02 -12.46
C ASN A 121 15.39 -23.90 -12.16
N SER A 122 15.02 -23.14 -11.13
CA SER A 122 13.62 -22.94 -10.75
C SER A 122 12.95 -21.78 -11.47
N GLY A 123 13.73 -20.92 -12.16
CA GLY A 123 13.20 -19.75 -12.86
C GLY A 123 12.62 -18.73 -11.87
N LYS A 124 13.35 -18.48 -10.78
CA LYS A 124 12.94 -17.58 -9.71
C LYS A 124 14.05 -16.59 -9.36
N ILE A 125 13.64 -15.45 -8.81
CA ILE A 125 14.51 -14.54 -8.06
C ILE A 125 14.24 -14.78 -6.58
N GLY A 126 15.29 -15.04 -5.81
CA GLY A 126 15.22 -15.18 -4.36
C GLY A 126 15.58 -13.87 -3.64
N ARG A 127 15.01 -13.68 -2.46
CA ARG A 127 15.31 -12.59 -1.54
C ARG A 127 15.57 -13.18 -0.16
N ILE A 128 16.61 -12.73 0.52
CA ILE A 128 16.92 -13.12 1.90
C ILE A 128 17.17 -11.87 2.75
N SER A 129 16.44 -11.74 3.86
CA SER A 129 16.70 -10.66 4.83
C SER A 129 17.97 -10.94 5.64
N THR A 130 18.54 -9.92 6.27
CA THR A 130 19.69 -10.10 7.18
C THR A 130 19.40 -10.97 8.40
N ALA A 131 18.11 -11.18 8.71
CA ALA A 131 17.66 -12.14 9.73
C ALA A 131 17.60 -13.59 9.23
N GLY A 132 17.78 -13.83 7.91
CA GLY A 132 17.77 -15.16 7.31
C GLY A 132 16.41 -15.63 6.81
N VAL A 133 15.43 -14.73 6.65
CA VAL A 133 14.10 -15.08 6.11
C VAL A 133 14.14 -15.02 4.59
N ILE A 134 13.77 -16.12 3.92
CA ILE A 134 13.81 -16.26 2.46
C ILE A 134 12.41 -16.17 1.85
N ALA A 135 12.30 -15.42 0.75
CA ALA A 135 11.16 -15.39 -0.15
C ALA A 135 11.62 -15.63 -1.59
N GLU A 136 10.76 -16.18 -2.45
CA GLU A 136 11.09 -16.47 -3.85
C GLU A 136 10.00 -15.95 -4.79
N PHE A 137 10.40 -15.42 -5.94
CA PHE A 137 9.55 -14.75 -6.90
C PHE A 137 9.68 -15.43 -8.27
N PRO A 138 8.63 -16.11 -8.77
CA PRO A 138 8.67 -16.78 -10.07
C PRO A 138 8.72 -15.78 -11.22
N LEU A 139 9.51 -16.10 -12.24
CA LEU A 139 9.55 -15.31 -13.48
C LEU A 139 8.25 -15.48 -14.29
N PRO A 140 7.78 -14.44 -15.03
CA PRO A 140 6.52 -14.49 -15.78
C PRO A 140 6.48 -15.54 -16.88
N SER A 141 7.61 -15.82 -17.51
CA SER A 141 7.75 -16.92 -18.46
C SER A 141 8.26 -18.15 -17.75
N SER A 142 7.80 -19.33 -18.15
CA SER A 142 8.31 -20.64 -17.69
C SER A 142 9.75 -20.94 -18.14
N GLU A 143 10.52 -19.93 -18.54
CA GLU A 143 11.90 -20.08 -19.00
C GLU A 143 12.86 -20.03 -17.81
N SER A 144 13.73 -21.02 -17.76
CA SER A 144 14.73 -21.20 -16.73
C SER A 144 15.99 -20.40 -17.04
N GLY A 145 16.74 -20.07 -15.99
CA GLY A 145 18.08 -19.53 -16.05
C GLY A 145 18.20 -18.02 -15.87
N PRO A 146 17.60 -17.40 -14.82
CA PRO A 146 18.20 -16.17 -14.31
C PRO A 146 19.63 -16.48 -13.86
N TRP A 147 20.59 -15.65 -14.25
CA TRP A 147 22.01 -15.88 -13.98
C TRP A 147 22.63 -14.69 -13.24
N GLY A 148 23.00 -13.64 -13.96
CA GLY A 148 23.56 -12.43 -13.36
C GLY A 148 22.45 -11.58 -12.74
N ILE A 149 22.74 -10.94 -11.61
CA ILE A 149 21.82 -10.07 -10.90
C ILE A 149 22.57 -8.87 -10.33
N ASN A 150 21.97 -7.69 -10.39
CA ASN A 150 22.51 -6.52 -9.74
C ASN A 150 21.41 -5.51 -9.40
N THR A 151 21.66 -4.68 -8.41
CA THR A 151 20.80 -3.52 -8.12
C THR A 151 21.10 -2.44 -9.14
N GLY A 152 20.05 -1.97 -9.80
CA GLY A 152 20.10 -0.89 -10.77
C GLY A 152 20.28 0.47 -10.10
N PRO A 153 20.70 1.50 -10.87
CA PRO A 153 20.78 2.87 -10.38
C PRO A 153 19.41 3.48 -10.06
N ASP A 154 18.33 2.88 -10.55
CA ASP A 154 16.94 3.17 -10.22
C ASP A 154 16.50 2.55 -8.88
N GLY A 155 17.32 1.69 -8.27
CA GLY A 155 17.02 0.98 -7.03
C GLY A 155 16.30 -0.35 -7.24
N ASP A 156 15.97 -0.72 -8.48
CA ASP A 156 15.34 -1.99 -8.79
C ASP A 156 16.36 -3.12 -8.91
N ILE A 157 15.88 -4.36 -8.99
CA ILE A 157 16.76 -5.51 -9.22
C ILE A 157 16.72 -5.87 -10.70
N TRP A 158 17.87 -5.78 -11.35
CA TRP A 158 18.07 -6.13 -12.76
C TRP A 158 18.79 -7.46 -12.86
N PHE A 159 18.35 -8.33 -13.76
CA PHE A 159 18.96 -9.64 -13.95
C PHE A 159 19.01 -10.06 -15.41
N ALA A 160 20.03 -10.86 -15.74
CA ALA A 160 20.18 -11.45 -17.06
C ALA A 160 19.52 -12.84 -17.09
N GLU A 161 18.77 -13.11 -18.15
CA GLU A 161 18.17 -14.41 -18.41
C GLU A 161 18.92 -15.11 -19.55
N THR A 162 19.25 -16.39 -19.38
CA THR A 162 19.90 -17.19 -20.44
C THR A 162 19.06 -17.35 -21.71
N ALA A 163 17.77 -17.00 -21.65
CA ALA A 163 16.87 -16.87 -22.79
C ALA A 163 17.15 -15.64 -23.69
N GLY A 164 18.17 -14.83 -23.38
CA GLY A 164 18.52 -13.65 -24.18
C GLY A 164 17.69 -12.42 -23.84
N ARG A 165 17.23 -12.30 -22.60
CA ARG A 165 16.45 -11.16 -22.07
C ARG A 165 17.13 -10.53 -20.86
N ILE A 166 16.71 -9.31 -20.57
CA ILE A 166 17.02 -8.62 -19.32
C ILE A 166 15.71 -8.49 -18.54
N GLY A 167 15.68 -9.04 -17.35
CA GLY A 167 14.60 -8.85 -16.39
C GLY A 167 14.87 -7.66 -15.49
N ARG A 168 13.79 -7.01 -15.07
CA ARG A 168 13.77 -5.96 -14.06
C ARG A 168 12.67 -6.32 -13.08
N LEU A 169 12.99 -6.32 -11.80
CA LEU A 169 12.06 -6.46 -10.70
C LEU A 169 11.94 -5.10 -10.03
N ASP A 170 10.79 -4.46 -10.21
CA ASP A 170 10.52 -3.13 -9.67
C ASP A 170 10.40 -3.22 -8.14
N LEU A 171 11.36 -2.63 -7.44
CA LEU A 171 11.49 -2.61 -5.99
C LEU A 171 11.49 -1.20 -5.42
N THR A 172 11.25 -0.17 -6.21
CA THR A 172 11.22 1.23 -5.71
C THR A 172 9.83 1.84 -5.60
N GLU A 173 8.80 1.07 -5.95
CA GLU A 173 7.43 1.56 -6.00
C GLU A 173 6.54 0.90 -4.94
N ALA A 174 5.65 1.69 -4.36
CA ALA A 174 4.56 1.20 -3.53
C ALA A 174 3.29 1.29 -4.37
N ASP A 175 2.57 0.19 -4.53
CA ASP A 175 1.30 0.12 -5.26
C ASP A 175 0.19 0.23 -4.23
N LEU A 176 -0.34 1.43 -4.03
CA LEU A 176 -1.50 1.67 -3.22
C LEU A 176 -2.76 1.30 -4.01
N GLY A 177 -3.81 0.90 -3.32
CA GLY A 177 -5.10 0.66 -3.93
C GLY A 177 -6.21 0.80 -2.92
N VAL A 178 -7.40 1.20 -3.38
CA VAL A 178 -8.55 1.44 -2.51
C VAL A 178 -9.76 0.64 -2.96
N THR A 179 -10.45 0.04 -2.00
CA THR A 179 -11.81 -0.48 -2.18
C THR A 179 -12.77 0.25 -1.25
N LYS A 180 -14.03 0.32 -1.67
CA LYS A 180 -15.12 0.98 -0.96
C LYS A 180 -16.37 0.12 -1.02
N SER A 181 -17.13 0.09 0.07
CA SER A 181 -18.42 -0.59 0.13
C SER A 181 -19.32 0.06 1.18
N ASP A 182 -20.62 0.09 0.92
CA ASP A 182 -21.69 0.47 1.87
C ASP A 182 -22.60 -0.71 2.23
N THR A 183 -22.08 -1.94 2.11
CA THR A 183 -22.82 -3.17 2.39
C THR A 183 -23.55 -3.08 3.73
N GLY A 184 -24.87 -3.25 3.70
CA GLY A 184 -25.75 -3.19 4.87
C GLY A 184 -26.41 -1.83 5.11
N SER A 185 -26.02 -0.80 4.36
CA SER A 185 -26.76 0.47 4.29
C SER A 185 -27.59 0.54 3.01
N ASP A 186 -27.05 0.12 1.87
CA ASP A 186 -27.76 0.25 0.59
C ASP A 186 -28.88 -0.80 0.43
N PRO A 187 -30.15 -0.40 0.22
CA PRO A 187 -30.63 0.99 0.10
C PRO A 187 -31.16 1.60 1.40
N VAL A 188 -30.90 2.91 1.63
CA VAL A 188 -31.32 3.67 2.82
C VAL A 188 -32.52 4.58 2.53
N GLU A 189 -33.01 5.29 3.54
CA GLU A 189 -34.02 6.35 3.41
C GLU A 189 -33.43 7.71 3.79
N VAL A 190 -34.06 8.80 3.33
CA VAL A 190 -33.71 10.15 3.79
C VAL A 190 -33.80 10.24 5.31
N GLY A 191 -32.74 10.79 5.92
CA GLY A 191 -32.55 10.95 7.36
C GLY A 191 -31.78 9.80 8.01
N GLN A 192 -31.61 8.66 7.34
CA GLN A 192 -30.85 7.52 7.85
C GLN A 192 -29.34 7.66 7.60
N SER A 193 -28.57 6.86 8.33
CA SER A 193 -27.12 6.82 8.17
C SER A 193 -26.69 5.83 7.09
N VAL A 194 -25.72 6.22 6.26
CA VAL A 194 -24.98 5.33 5.36
C VAL A 194 -23.58 5.16 5.94
N THR A 195 -23.11 3.92 6.10
CA THR A 195 -21.74 3.66 6.56
C THR A 195 -20.92 3.05 5.44
N TYR A 196 -19.93 3.80 4.97
CA TYR A 196 -18.92 3.33 4.03
C TYR A 196 -17.74 2.71 4.78
N THR A 197 -17.29 1.55 4.30
CA THR A 197 -16.03 0.91 4.68
C THR A 197 -15.05 1.07 3.54
N LEU A 198 -13.95 1.78 3.79
CA LEU A 198 -12.87 2.01 2.85
C LEU A 198 -11.66 1.19 3.28
N THR A 199 -11.05 0.45 2.36
CA THR A 199 -9.85 -0.34 2.61
C THR A 199 -8.73 0.12 1.68
N ALA A 200 -7.72 0.77 2.25
CA ALA A 200 -6.47 1.06 1.56
C ALA A 200 -5.53 -0.15 1.70
N THR A 201 -4.89 -0.55 0.60
CA THR A 201 -3.97 -1.69 0.52
C THR A 201 -2.68 -1.23 -0.13
N ASN A 202 -1.54 -1.71 0.34
CA ASN A 202 -0.28 -1.60 -0.40
C ASN A 202 0.03 -2.97 -1.04
N ASN A 203 -0.21 -3.11 -2.34
CA ASN A 203 0.06 -4.30 -3.14
C ASN A 203 1.53 -4.38 -3.59
N GLY A 204 2.29 -3.29 -3.43
CA GLY A 204 3.67 -3.18 -3.87
C GLY A 204 4.69 -3.74 -2.87
N PRO A 205 5.94 -3.94 -3.31
CA PRO A 205 7.00 -4.52 -2.48
C PRO A 205 7.62 -3.53 -1.48
N GLN A 206 7.42 -2.22 -1.64
CA GLN A 206 7.97 -1.20 -0.74
C GLN A 206 6.98 -0.69 0.28
N THR A 207 7.49 -0.12 1.38
CA THR A 207 6.66 0.61 2.34
C THR A 207 6.23 1.94 1.75
N ALA A 208 4.92 2.20 1.70
CA ALA A 208 4.37 3.50 1.35
C ALA A 208 4.45 4.43 2.56
N GLU A 209 4.91 5.66 2.36
CA GLU A 209 4.95 6.70 3.38
C GLU A 209 4.00 7.86 3.04
N GLY A 210 3.54 8.59 4.06
CA GLY A 210 2.64 9.73 3.88
C GLY A 210 1.30 9.34 3.26
N VAL A 211 0.82 8.12 3.52
CA VAL A 211 -0.39 7.59 2.93
C VAL A 211 -1.61 8.36 3.44
N THR A 212 -2.40 8.87 2.50
CA THR A 212 -3.66 9.58 2.75
C THR A 212 -4.79 8.88 2.00
N LEU A 213 -5.92 8.73 2.67
CA LEU A 213 -7.16 8.21 2.10
C LEU A 213 -8.18 9.34 2.10
N LYS A 214 -8.79 9.64 0.96
CA LYS A 214 -9.75 10.72 0.78
C LYS A 214 -11.07 10.18 0.29
N ASP A 215 -12.16 10.68 0.83
CA ASP A 215 -13.52 10.34 0.41
C ASP A 215 -14.27 11.62 0.08
N THR A 216 -14.75 11.76 -1.16
CA THR A 216 -15.44 12.97 -1.64
C THR A 216 -16.94 12.72 -1.62
N LEU A 217 -17.60 13.28 -0.60
CA LEU A 217 -19.02 13.06 -0.36
C LEU A 217 -19.88 13.78 -1.42
N PRO A 218 -20.81 13.09 -2.09
CA PRO A 218 -21.72 13.71 -3.05
C PRO A 218 -22.74 14.60 -2.35
N ALA A 219 -23.31 15.54 -3.10
CA ALA A 219 -24.48 16.28 -2.64
C ALA A 219 -25.62 15.30 -2.33
N GLY A 220 -26.21 15.42 -1.14
CA GLY A 220 -27.21 14.47 -0.67
C GLY A 220 -26.73 13.55 0.43
N LEU A 221 -25.41 13.41 0.62
CA LEU A 221 -24.81 12.68 1.75
C LEU A 221 -24.01 13.66 2.62
N GLN A 222 -24.46 13.87 3.86
CA GLN A 222 -23.82 14.79 4.79
C GLN A 222 -22.90 14.04 5.75
N PHE A 223 -21.67 14.50 5.97
CA PHE A 223 -20.78 13.91 6.95
C PHE A 223 -21.40 13.84 8.36
N ALA A 224 -21.34 12.67 9.00
CA ALA A 224 -21.78 12.48 10.39
C ALA A 224 -20.61 12.13 11.32
N SER A 225 -19.83 11.11 10.98
CA SER A 225 -18.65 10.69 11.75
C SER A 225 -17.67 9.88 10.91
N ALA A 226 -16.44 9.73 11.38
CA ALA A 226 -15.47 8.82 10.78
C ALA A 226 -14.57 8.18 11.84
N SER A 227 -13.82 7.16 11.40
CA SER A 227 -12.73 6.56 12.15
C SER A 227 -11.70 7.59 12.63
N ALA A 228 -10.99 7.28 13.73
CA ALA A 228 -9.93 8.14 14.24
C ALA A 228 -8.84 8.41 13.17
N GLY A 229 -8.34 9.65 13.14
CA GLY A 229 -7.40 10.10 12.12
C GLY A 229 -8.04 10.59 10.82
N CYS A 230 -9.38 10.63 10.74
CA CYS A 230 -10.13 11.20 9.64
C CYS A 230 -10.79 12.53 10.02
N ALA A 231 -10.81 13.49 9.09
CA ALA A 231 -11.47 14.77 9.27
C ALA A 231 -12.18 15.21 7.97
N ALA A 232 -13.41 15.68 8.09
CA ALA A 232 -14.16 16.32 7.01
C ALA A 232 -13.66 17.76 6.80
N SER A 233 -13.64 18.21 5.54
CA SER A 233 -13.22 19.58 5.19
C SER A 233 -14.27 20.63 5.54
N GLY A 234 -15.56 20.23 5.61
CA GLY A 234 -16.68 21.14 5.80
C GLY A 234 -16.93 22.06 4.59
N THR A 235 -16.41 21.68 3.41
CA THR A 235 -16.58 22.40 2.15
C THR A 235 -17.63 21.74 1.26
N THR A 236 -17.91 22.28 0.08
CA THR A 236 -18.79 21.65 -0.91
C THR A 236 -18.02 21.46 -2.24
N PRO A 237 -17.80 20.21 -2.71
CA PRO A 237 -18.09 18.95 -1.99
C PRO A 237 -17.29 18.83 -0.69
N ASP A 238 -17.84 18.07 0.25
CA ASP A 238 -17.16 17.78 1.52
C ASP A 238 -16.19 16.63 1.28
N VAL A 239 -14.95 16.78 1.74
CA VAL A 239 -13.90 15.77 1.53
C VAL A 239 -13.41 15.30 2.89
N VAL A 240 -13.65 14.03 3.19
CA VAL A 240 -13.13 13.37 4.38
C VAL A 240 -11.72 12.88 4.08
N THR A 241 -10.71 13.44 4.75
CA THR A 241 -9.32 13.03 4.61
C THR A 241 -8.88 12.26 5.85
N CYS A 242 -8.32 11.08 5.65
CA CYS A 242 -7.78 10.20 6.67
C CYS A 242 -6.26 10.07 6.50
N ASP A 243 -5.50 10.45 7.53
CA ASP A 243 -4.06 10.21 7.56
C ASP A 243 -3.79 8.77 8.01
N LEU A 244 -3.16 7.98 7.14
CA LEU A 244 -2.81 6.58 7.41
C LEU A 244 -1.33 6.42 7.81
N GLY A 245 -0.49 7.41 7.52
CA GLY A 245 0.92 7.40 7.87
C GLY A 245 1.72 6.48 6.95
N THR A 246 2.18 5.35 7.45
CA THR A 246 2.95 4.37 6.68
C THR A 246 2.15 3.10 6.45
N LEU A 247 2.20 2.53 5.24
CA LEU A 247 1.60 1.24 4.93
C LEU A 247 2.69 0.31 4.37
N THR A 248 3.10 -0.67 5.18
CA THR A 248 4.10 -1.66 4.79
C THR A 248 3.59 -2.53 3.63
N ALA A 249 4.52 -3.11 2.87
CA ALA A 249 4.21 -4.02 1.76
C ALA A 249 3.20 -5.11 2.15
N GLY A 250 2.18 -5.31 1.33
CA GLY A 250 1.10 -6.29 1.53
C GLY A 250 0.12 -5.96 2.66
N SER A 251 0.25 -4.81 3.35
CA SER A 251 -0.60 -4.46 4.49
C SER A 251 -1.83 -3.67 4.07
N THR A 252 -2.87 -3.73 4.90
CA THR A 252 -4.12 -2.99 4.71
C THR A 252 -4.43 -2.06 5.89
N ALA A 253 -5.12 -0.97 5.60
CA ALA A 253 -5.68 -0.05 6.57
C ALA A 253 -7.15 0.21 6.26
N ILE A 254 -8.02 -0.04 7.24
CA ILE A 254 -9.47 0.12 7.10
C ILE A 254 -9.92 1.41 7.79
N ARG A 255 -10.81 2.17 7.15
CA ARG A 255 -11.50 3.32 7.72
C ARG A 255 -12.99 3.23 7.44
N THR A 256 -13.78 3.64 8.41
CA THR A 256 -15.23 3.81 8.27
C THR A 256 -15.59 5.28 8.23
N ILE A 257 -16.51 5.64 7.33
CA ILE A 257 -17.09 6.98 7.21
C ILE A 257 -18.60 6.80 7.23
N THR A 258 -19.26 7.49 8.16
CA THR A 258 -20.71 7.49 8.28
C THR A 258 -21.24 8.84 7.84
N THR A 259 -22.20 8.82 6.93
CA THR A 259 -22.92 9.99 6.43
C THR A 259 -24.40 9.89 6.80
N THR A 260 -25.12 11.00 6.76
CA THR A 260 -26.58 11.06 6.84
C THR A 260 -27.13 11.38 5.46
N ALA A 261 -28.06 10.57 4.97
CA ALA A 261 -28.74 10.82 3.70
C ALA A 261 -29.72 11.99 3.86
N THR A 262 -29.64 12.99 2.98
CA THR A 262 -30.42 14.23 3.06
C THR A 262 -31.36 14.42 1.88
N THR A 263 -31.10 13.74 0.76
CA THR A 263 -31.95 13.78 -0.45
C THR A 263 -32.08 12.38 -1.04
N GLY A 264 -33.28 12.07 -1.56
CA GLY A 264 -33.53 10.81 -2.27
C GLY A 264 -32.86 10.79 -3.65
N GLY A 265 -32.64 9.59 -4.17
CA GLY A 265 -32.01 9.33 -5.46
C GLY A 265 -30.79 8.42 -5.36
N LEU A 266 -30.12 8.25 -6.51
CA LEU A 266 -28.86 7.51 -6.60
C LEU A 266 -27.70 8.47 -6.39
N HIS A 267 -26.86 8.21 -5.39
CA HIS A 267 -25.69 9.00 -5.04
C HIS A 267 -24.42 8.21 -5.32
N THR A 268 -23.44 8.83 -5.98
CA THR A 268 -22.13 8.22 -6.25
C THR A 268 -21.09 8.82 -5.33
N ASP A 269 -20.49 7.99 -4.47
CA ASP A 269 -19.49 8.39 -3.50
C ASP A 269 -18.12 7.85 -3.90
N THR A 270 -17.10 8.71 -3.91
CA THR A 270 -15.80 8.41 -4.53
C THR A 270 -14.67 8.53 -3.52
N ALA A 271 -13.94 7.43 -3.34
CA ALA A 271 -12.75 7.35 -2.51
C ALA A 271 -11.47 7.28 -3.35
N ALA A 272 -10.39 7.88 -2.84
CA ALA A 272 -9.06 7.85 -3.42
C ALA A 272 -8.00 7.58 -2.35
N VAL A 273 -6.94 6.87 -2.70
CA VAL A 273 -5.73 6.72 -1.87
C VAL A 273 -4.53 7.33 -2.59
N ALA A 274 -3.58 7.88 -1.83
CA ALA A 274 -2.32 8.41 -2.37
C ALA A 274 -1.22 8.34 -1.32
N GLY A 275 0.04 8.29 -1.75
CA GLY A 275 1.22 8.33 -0.90
C GLY A 275 2.33 9.23 -1.45
N ALA A 276 3.47 9.27 -0.77
CA ALA A 276 4.65 10.03 -1.20
C ALA A 276 5.57 9.25 -2.17
N VAL A 277 5.37 7.93 -2.27
CA VAL A 277 6.14 7.02 -3.13
C VAL A 277 5.44 6.87 -4.49
N SER A 278 6.21 6.62 -5.55
CA SER A 278 5.66 6.35 -6.90
C SER A 278 4.78 5.10 -6.88
N ASP A 279 3.66 5.18 -7.60
CA ASP A 279 2.68 4.11 -7.76
C ASP A 279 2.65 3.62 -9.22
N PRO A 280 2.90 2.32 -9.49
CA PRO A 280 2.91 1.78 -10.85
C PRO A 280 1.52 1.62 -11.47
N VAL A 281 0.46 1.57 -10.65
CA VAL A 281 -0.89 1.14 -11.04
C VAL A 281 -1.95 2.17 -10.62
N PRO A 282 -1.84 3.45 -11.00
CA PRO A 282 -2.73 4.52 -10.49
C PRO A 282 -4.23 4.36 -10.82
N ALA A 283 -4.61 3.33 -11.59
CA ALA A 283 -6.00 2.99 -11.88
C ALA A 283 -6.73 2.33 -10.68
N ASN A 284 -6.02 1.77 -9.71
CA ASN A 284 -6.61 1.18 -8.49
C ASN A 284 -6.64 2.18 -7.30
N ASP A 285 -6.11 3.38 -7.49
CA ASP A 285 -6.07 4.46 -6.48
C ASP A 285 -7.40 5.21 -6.32
N LEU A 286 -8.39 4.92 -7.18
CA LEU A 286 -9.67 5.62 -7.22
C LEU A 286 -10.82 4.61 -7.39
N VAL A 287 -11.82 4.70 -6.52
CA VAL A 287 -13.01 3.83 -6.57
C VAL A 287 -14.27 4.63 -6.28
N SER A 288 -15.37 4.28 -6.96
CA SER A 288 -16.69 4.83 -6.68
C SER A 288 -17.65 3.73 -6.28
N GLU A 289 -18.54 4.03 -5.34
CA GLU A 289 -19.66 3.19 -4.91
C GLU A 289 -20.96 3.98 -5.08
N THR A 290 -22.07 3.29 -5.36
CA THR A 290 -23.38 3.94 -5.47
C THR A 290 -24.28 3.55 -4.32
N THR A 291 -24.95 4.55 -3.74
CA THR A 291 -25.96 4.34 -2.70
C THR A 291 -27.30 4.85 -3.18
N THR A 292 -28.34 4.03 -3.05
CA THR A 292 -29.71 4.42 -3.35
C THR A 292 -30.39 4.89 -2.06
N VAL A 293 -30.92 6.12 -2.10
CA VAL A 293 -31.66 6.75 -1.01
C VAL A 293 -33.13 6.90 -1.40
N ASP A 294 -34.03 6.31 -0.62
CA ASP A 294 -35.47 6.48 -0.77
C ASP A 294 -35.90 7.88 -0.28
N PRO A 295 -36.59 8.69 -1.10
CA PRO A 295 -37.07 10.02 -0.72
C PRO A 295 -38.17 10.04 0.37
N ASN A 296 -38.70 8.89 0.80
CA ASN A 296 -39.86 8.78 1.69
C ASN A 296 -41.11 9.48 1.10
N THR A 297 -41.34 9.33 -0.20
CA THR A 297 -42.50 9.88 -0.91
C THR A 297 -43.13 8.84 -1.82
N CYS A 298 -44.44 8.90 -2.02
CA CYS A 298 -45.12 8.06 -3.00
C CYS A 298 -45.55 8.91 -4.20
N PHE A 299 -45.06 8.59 -5.40
CA PHE A 299 -45.26 9.38 -6.62
C PHE A 299 -44.93 10.88 -6.48
N GLY A 300 -43.98 11.22 -5.61
CA GLY A 300 -43.58 12.60 -5.32
C GLY A 300 -44.49 13.36 -4.35
N GLU A 301 -45.50 12.70 -3.78
CA GLU A 301 -46.37 13.25 -2.74
C GLU A 301 -45.96 12.75 -1.34
N GLN A 302 -46.12 13.63 -0.34
CA GLN A 302 -45.89 13.28 1.06
C GLN A 302 -46.97 12.31 1.55
N PRO A 303 -46.60 11.18 2.17
CA PRO A 303 -47.59 10.19 2.60
C PRO A 303 -48.49 10.72 3.72
N THR A 304 -49.78 10.37 3.66
CA THR A 304 -50.73 10.51 4.78
C THR A 304 -50.64 9.32 5.74
N ILE A 305 -50.21 8.15 5.24
CA ILE A 305 -50.03 6.92 5.99
C ILE A 305 -48.66 6.33 5.64
N ILE A 306 -47.86 6.04 6.67
CA ILE A 306 -46.50 5.52 6.52
C ILE A 306 -46.36 4.23 7.34
N GLY A 307 -45.88 3.18 6.68
CA GLY A 307 -45.48 1.93 7.32
C GLY A 307 -44.11 2.00 8.00
N THR A 308 -43.65 0.87 8.49
CA THR A 308 -42.32 0.61 9.01
C THR A 308 -41.47 -0.11 7.95
N PRO A 309 -40.16 -0.29 8.15
CA PRO A 309 -39.35 -1.14 7.27
C PRO A 309 -39.56 -2.65 7.41
N GLY A 310 -40.61 -3.11 8.11
CA GLY A 310 -40.92 -4.54 8.27
C GLY A 310 -42.32 -4.85 7.76
N ASP A 311 -42.68 -6.13 7.72
CA ASP A 311 -43.97 -6.60 7.18
C ASP A 311 -45.17 -5.96 7.90
N ASP A 312 -45.85 -5.04 7.21
CA ASP A 312 -46.94 -4.25 7.74
C ASP A 312 -48.31 -4.68 7.21
N ARG A 313 -49.34 -4.36 8.00
CA ARG A 313 -50.74 -4.46 7.57
C ARG A 313 -51.38 -3.08 7.64
N ILE A 314 -51.59 -2.48 6.49
CA ILE A 314 -52.04 -1.09 6.35
C ILE A 314 -53.47 -1.07 5.80
N THR A 315 -54.32 -0.22 6.37
CA THR A 315 -55.67 0.04 5.88
C THR A 315 -55.87 1.54 5.81
N GLY A 316 -56.13 2.05 4.61
CA GLY A 316 -56.45 3.43 4.32
C GLY A 316 -57.84 3.83 4.76
N THR A 317 -58.21 5.05 4.43
CA THR A 317 -59.47 5.68 4.82
C THR A 317 -60.46 5.68 3.65
N PRO A 318 -61.68 6.19 3.84
CA PRO A 318 -62.58 6.48 2.72
C PRO A 318 -62.26 7.79 1.95
N ALA A 319 -61.15 8.46 2.27
CA ALA A 319 -60.70 9.69 1.62
C ALA A 319 -59.48 9.40 0.73
N ARG A 320 -59.04 10.41 -0.03
CA ARG A 320 -57.81 10.31 -0.83
C ARG A 320 -56.59 10.14 0.08
N ASP A 321 -55.98 8.97 0.07
CA ASP A 321 -54.78 8.66 0.82
C ASP A 321 -53.51 8.67 -0.05
N VAL A 322 -52.38 8.95 0.60
CA VAL A 322 -51.04 8.72 0.06
C VAL A 322 -50.37 7.73 1.01
N ILE A 323 -50.27 6.47 0.59
CA ILE A 323 -49.78 5.36 1.40
C ILE A 323 -48.37 4.98 0.93
N LEU A 324 -47.44 4.92 1.87
CA LEU A 324 -46.08 4.41 1.65
C LEU A 324 -45.81 3.28 2.66
N ALA A 325 -45.77 2.03 2.20
CA ALA A 325 -45.61 0.88 3.10
C ALA A 325 -44.13 0.66 3.50
N ARG A 326 -43.19 0.89 2.57
CA ARG A 326 -41.71 0.88 2.73
C ARG A 326 -41.13 -0.52 2.53
N ALA A 327 -40.17 -0.94 3.34
CA ALA A 327 -39.56 -2.26 3.19
C ALA A 327 -40.36 -3.30 3.96
N GLY A 328 -40.31 -4.57 3.56
CA GLY A 328 -41.11 -5.64 4.15
C GLY A 328 -42.06 -6.25 3.13
N ASN A 329 -42.69 -7.37 3.48
CA ASN A 329 -43.76 -7.96 2.68
C ASN A 329 -45.10 -7.44 3.20
N ASP A 330 -45.60 -6.37 2.60
CA ASP A 330 -46.69 -5.61 3.15
C ASP A 330 -48.06 -6.08 2.64
N THR A 331 -49.09 -5.93 3.46
CA THR A 331 -50.49 -6.06 3.03
C THR A 331 -51.19 -4.72 3.16
N VAL A 332 -51.49 -4.10 2.04
CA VAL A 332 -52.09 -2.76 1.97
C VAL A 332 -53.48 -2.82 1.37
N ASP A 333 -54.46 -2.21 2.05
CA ASP A 333 -55.79 -1.90 1.51
C ASP A 333 -55.96 -0.39 1.49
N GLY A 334 -56.09 0.21 0.30
CA GLY A 334 -56.24 1.66 0.10
C GLY A 334 -57.53 2.21 0.70
N GLY A 335 -58.57 1.37 0.85
CA GLY A 335 -59.88 1.83 1.30
C GLY A 335 -60.72 2.32 0.13
N ALA A 336 -61.45 3.42 0.28
CA ALA A 336 -62.20 4.03 -0.82
C ALA A 336 -61.61 5.41 -1.06
N GLY A 337 -61.53 5.87 -2.30
CA GLY A 337 -60.78 7.09 -2.55
C GLY A 337 -60.17 7.09 -3.94
N ASN A 338 -59.26 8.03 -4.19
CA ASN A 338 -58.46 8.02 -5.42
C ASN A 338 -57.00 7.97 -4.97
N ASP A 339 -56.56 6.83 -4.49
CA ASP A 339 -55.41 6.75 -3.60
C ASP A 339 -54.10 6.66 -4.36
N LEU A 340 -53.02 7.12 -3.73
CA LEU A 340 -51.66 6.92 -4.19
C LEU A 340 -51.01 5.89 -3.26
N ILE A 341 -50.64 4.72 -3.76
CA ILE A 341 -50.13 3.63 -2.93
C ILE A 341 -48.79 3.15 -3.48
N CYS A 342 -47.77 3.13 -2.63
CA CYS A 342 -46.45 2.58 -2.91
C CYS A 342 -46.17 1.47 -1.90
N GLY A 343 -46.04 0.24 -2.40
CA GLY A 343 -45.67 -0.95 -1.60
C GLY A 343 -44.27 -0.77 -1.05
N GLY A 344 -43.28 -0.70 -1.94
CA GLY A 344 -41.91 -0.39 -1.58
C GLY A 344 -41.01 -1.59 -1.87
N ARG A 345 -40.23 -2.07 -0.90
CA ARG A 345 -39.33 -3.22 -1.14
C ARG A 345 -39.86 -4.46 -0.45
N GLY A 346 -40.06 -5.52 -1.20
CA GLY A 346 -40.50 -6.81 -0.68
C GLY A 346 -41.54 -7.43 -1.58
N ALA A 347 -42.21 -8.49 -1.14
CA ALA A 347 -43.31 -9.10 -1.87
C ALA A 347 -44.63 -8.59 -1.31
N ASP A 348 -45.19 -7.56 -1.91
CA ASP A 348 -46.34 -6.85 -1.37
C ASP A 348 -47.67 -7.39 -1.91
N THR A 349 -48.73 -7.27 -1.11
CA THR A 349 -50.12 -7.44 -1.56
C THR A 349 -50.87 -6.14 -1.36
N VAL A 350 -51.15 -5.45 -2.46
CA VAL A 350 -51.77 -4.12 -2.45
C VAL A 350 -53.13 -4.16 -3.13
N THR A 351 -54.17 -3.73 -2.42
CA THR A 351 -55.51 -3.52 -2.97
C THR A 351 -55.84 -2.04 -2.96
N GLY A 352 -56.16 -1.44 -4.11
CA GLY A 352 -56.55 -0.02 -4.18
C GLY A 352 -57.90 0.26 -3.53
N GLY A 353 -58.86 -0.66 -3.74
CA GLY A 353 -60.23 -0.49 -3.29
C GLY A 353 -61.07 0.33 -4.28
N PRO A 354 -62.27 0.84 -3.91
CA PRO A 354 -63.11 1.59 -4.82
C PRO A 354 -62.59 3.00 -5.13
N GLY A 355 -62.44 3.29 -6.43
CA GLY A 355 -62.19 4.62 -6.97
C GLY A 355 -61.05 4.60 -8.01
N ASN A 356 -60.40 5.73 -8.24
CA ASN A 356 -59.32 5.86 -9.23
C ASN A 356 -57.96 5.91 -8.54
N ASP A 357 -57.40 4.75 -8.25
CA ASP A 357 -56.14 4.62 -7.53
C ASP A 357 -54.94 4.53 -8.47
N ARG A 358 -53.78 4.95 -7.96
CA ARG A 358 -52.48 4.75 -8.59
C ARG A 358 -51.61 3.95 -7.63
N ILE A 359 -51.14 2.79 -8.10
CA ILE A 359 -50.42 1.82 -7.27
C ILE A 359 -49.05 1.54 -7.89
N SER A 360 -47.99 1.58 -7.07
CA SER A 360 -46.67 1.02 -7.36
C SER A 360 -46.39 -0.13 -6.41
N GLY A 361 -45.97 -1.28 -6.92
CA GLY A 361 -45.35 -2.33 -6.10
C GLY A 361 -43.89 -2.03 -5.77
N ASP A 362 -43.25 -1.13 -6.53
CA ASP A 362 -41.83 -0.84 -6.47
C ASP A 362 -40.95 -2.11 -6.65
N ALA A 363 -40.08 -2.47 -5.71
CA ALA A 363 -39.09 -3.53 -5.90
C ALA A 363 -39.50 -4.84 -5.22
N GLY A 364 -39.81 -5.86 -6.04
CA GLY A 364 -40.03 -7.22 -5.57
C GLY A 364 -41.11 -7.93 -6.38
N ASN A 365 -41.74 -8.95 -5.79
CA ASN A 365 -42.76 -9.76 -6.46
C ASN A 365 -44.13 -9.43 -5.87
N ASP A 366 -44.81 -8.48 -6.48
CA ASP A 366 -46.02 -7.89 -5.89
C ASP A 366 -47.32 -8.43 -6.52
N ILE A 367 -48.37 -8.42 -5.71
CA ILE A 367 -49.75 -8.70 -6.09
C ILE A 367 -50.54 -7.40 -5.96
N LEU A 368 -50.91 -6.82 -7.11
CA LEU A 368 -51.65 -5.56 -7.16
C LEU A 368 -53.09 -5.80 -7.62
N HIS A 369 -54.06 -5.48 -6.77
CA HIS A 369 -55.50 -5.58 -7.03
C HIS A 369 -56.11 -4.18 -7.21
N ALA A 370 -56.34 -3.78 -8.45
CA ALA A 370 -57.20 -2.63 -8.74
C ALA A 370 -58.68 -3.06 -8.74
N ARG A 371 -59.57 -2.28 -8.11
CA ARG A 371 -61.02 -2.47 -8.27
C ARG A 371 -61.55 -1.34 -9.17
N PRO A 372 -62.43 -1.64 -10.13
CA PRO A 372 -62.98 -0.60 -10.99
C PRO A 372 -63.80 0.40 -10.17
N ALA A 373 -63.66 1.69 -10.48
CA ALA A 373 -64.48 2.74 -9.92
C ALA A 373 -65.97 2.41 -10.11
N THR A 374 -66.72 2.32 -9.01
CA THR A 374 -68.17 2.23 -9.08
C THR A 374 -68.71 3.62 -9.40
N THR A 375 -68.97 3.90 -10.68
CA THR A 375 -69.70 5.11 -11.10
C THR A 375 -71.08 5.13 -10.43
N PRO A 376 -71.52 6.25 -9.84
CA PRO A 376 -72.93 6.44 -9.44
C PRO A 376 -73.89 6.29 -10.63
#